data_AF-A0A6N6VG76-F1
#
_entry.id   AF-A0A6N6VG76-F1
#
_cell.length_a   1.000
_cell.length_b   1.000
_cell.length_c   1.000
_cell.angle_alpha   90.00
_cell.angle_beta   90.00
_cell.angle_gamma   90.00
#
_symmetry.space_group_name_H-M   'P 1'
#
loop_
_entity.id
_entity.type
_entity.pdbx_description
1 polymer ?
#
loop_
_entity_poly.entity_id
_entity_poly.type
_entity_poly.pdbx_seq_one_letter_code
_entity_poly.pdbx_strand_id
1 'polypeptide(L)'
;MGKLWLACVVAMLLLARAAHAEGFTGNFIGTDSAAAMSLSLQEAGTRVVGRLSLPDGRVYSLNGQRRETGVEGTLRISGAADSAALFQIEQQPTGLRLLFIPAMADGRPAMANARVFPFIPEGISVLPQSKLPAPAPAPAPAPAPAVPLLAPVEQKVDVLRFIDEYRQWKPADVARLYGALGDRDRGLIQLYDHAAADILWRVCAAVQAGTPVPQQTLADLLDRQQTTCAEFLPLAAAAQRAGLFPEFISRARFQFDIVRETILCNRGQSTPSKCADMSALGGPMIARWRDATSIMRELAGLPDGASLPAPQQLPLRAAIIDEPEIKTPPRSMSAAALKAFVEARRRGIRMPLPDPRG
;
A
#
# COMPACT_ATOMS: atom_id res chain seq x y z
N MET A 1 5.92 -36.85 54.14
CA MET A 1 5.79 -36.96 52.67
C MET A 1 4.69 -36.09 52.04
N GLY A 2 3.67 -35.61 52.78
CA GLY A 2 2.54 -34.87 52.16
C GLY A 2 2.74 -33.37 51.85
N LYS A 3 3.76 -32.70 52.41
CA LYS A 3 3.95 -31.24 52.24
C LYS A 3 4.67 -30.84 50.94
N LEU A 4 5.47 -31.73 50.36
CA LEU A 4 6.17 -31.46 49.09
C LEU A 4 5.23 -31.57 47.87
N TRP A 5 4.19 -32.39 47.95
CA TRP A 5 3.28 -32.63 46.84
C TRP A 5 2.29 -31.46 46.64
N LEU A 6 1.87 -30.82 47.73
CA LEU A 6 0.97 -29.66 47.69
C LEU A 6 1.63 -28.43 47.04
N ALA A 7 2.95 -28.25 47.22
CA ALA A 7 3.69 -27.14 46.63
C ALA A 7 3.82 -27.26 45.10
N CYS A 8 4.01 -28.48 44.57
CA CYS A 8 4.07 -28.70 43.12
C CYS A 8 2.71 -28.46 42.43
N VAL A 9 1.60 -28.86 43.07
CA VAL A 9 0.26 -28.67 42.48
C VAL A 9 -0.13 -27.19 42.45
N VAL A 10 0.19 -26.42 43.49
CA VAL A 10 -0.05 -24.97 43.52
C VAL A 10 0.86 -24.21 42.54
N ALA A 11 2.11 -24.65 42.35
CA ALA A 11 3.01 -24.06 41.35
C ALA A 11 2.56 -24.34 39.90
N MET A 12 2.01 -25.52 39.61
CA MET A 12 1.43 -25.82 38.29
C MET A 12 0.13 -25.06 38.03
N LEU A 13 -0.70 -24.83 39.05
CA LEU A 13 -1.93 -24.03 38.92
C LEU A 13 -1.66 -22.52 38.73
N LEU A 14 -0.51 -22.01 39.16
CA LEU A 14 -0.11 -20.61 38.96
C LEU A 14 0.57 -20.34 37.62
N LEU A 15 1.03 -21.37 36.90
CA LEU A 15 1.60 -21.27 35.56
C LEU A 15 0.54 -21.35 34.43
N ALA A 16 -0.71 -21.63 34.76
CA ALA A 16 -1.85 -21.58 33.82
C ALA A 16 -2.39 -20.16 33.61
N ARG A 17 -1.57 -19.12 33.85
CA ARG A 17 -1.94 -17.72 33.64
C ARG A 17 -1.85 -17.41 32.15
N ALA A 18 -2.97 -17.66 31.47
CA ALA A 18 -3.39 -17.13 30.17
C ALA A 18 -2.25 -16.79 29.20
N ALA A 19 -1.94 -17.75 28.34
CA ALA A 19 -1.62 -17.38 26.97
C ALA A 19 -2.83 -16.60 26.45
N HIS A 20 -2.77 -15.26 26.51
CA HIS A 20 -3.70 -14.43 25.77
C HIS A 20 -3.50 -14.80 24.31
N ALA A 21 -4.41 -15.62 23.78
CA ALA A 21 -4.64 -15.63 22.35
C ALA A 21 -4.88 -14.15 21.97
N GLU A 22 -4.12 -13.64 21.01
CA GLU A 22 -4.38 -12.35 20.37
C GLU A 22 -5.85 -12.34 19.92
N GLY A 23 -6.69 -11.71 20.75
CA GLY A 23 -8.11 -11.60 20.52
C GLY A 23 -8.40 -10.36 19.71
N PHE A 24 -9.61 -10.27 19.18
CA PHE A 24 -10.07 -9.07 18.49
C PHE A 24 -10.48 -7.95 19.45
N THR A 25 -10.41 -8.18 20.77
CA THR A 25 -10.86 -7.20 21.78
C THR A 25 -9.93 -5.99 21.85
N GLY A 26 -10.50 -4.79 21.72
CA GLY A 26 -9.77 -3.54 21.86
C GLY A 26 -10.47 -2.37 21.20
N ASN A 27 -9.89 -1.18 21.38
CA ASN A 27 -10.20 0.00 20.58
C ASN A 27 -9.12 0.19 19.53
N PHE A 28 -9.53 0.63 18.35
CA PHE A 28 -8.67 0.81 17.21
C PHE A 28 -9.00 2.12 16.50
N ILE A 29 -7.96 2.80 16.05
CA ILE A 29 -8.04 4.03 15.26
C ILE A 29 -7.71 3.71 13.80
N GLY A 30 -8.48 4.26 12.87
CA GLY A 30 -8.26 4.02 11.46
C GLY A 30 -7.06 4.83 10.93
N THR A 31 -6.29 4.22 10.05
CA THR A 31 -5.19 4.86 9.32
C THR A 31 -5.54 4.96 7.83
N ASP A 32 -4.80 5.78 7.07
CA ASP A 32 -4.95 5.88 5.60
C ASP A 32 -6.41 6.08 5.15
N SER A 33 -7.00 5.12 4.42
CA SER A 33 -8.39 5.14 3.94
C SER A 33 -9.43 5.11 5.07
N ALA A 34 -9.02 4.78 6.28
CA ALA A 34 -9.83 4.78 7.49
C ALA A 34 -9.50 5.97 8.42
N ALA A 35 -8.73 6.96 7.95
CA ALA A 35 -8.42 8.14 8.76
C ALA A 35 -9.71 8.78 9.32
N ALA A 36 -9.67 9.16 10.60
CA ALA A 36 -10.81 9.65 11.37
C ALA A 36 -11.96 8.64 11.62
N MET A 37 -11.75 7.34 11.31
CA MET A 37 -12.64 6.26 11.75
C MET A 37 -12.17 5.69 13.09
N SER A 38 -13.11 5.16 13.87
CA SER A 38 -12.80 4.38 15.08
C SER A 38 -13.55 3.06 15.07
N LEU A 39 -12.89 2.02 15.58
CA LEU A 39 -13.43 0.68 15.68
C LEU A 39 -13.22 0.18 17.12
N SER A 40 -14.29 -0.24 17.78
CA SER A 40 -14.22 -0.90 19.09
C SER A 40 -14.77 -2.31 18.94
N LEU A 41 -14.07 -3.29 19.50
CA LEU A 41 -14.41 -4.70 19.40
C LEU A 41 -14.32 -5.34 20.79
N GLN A 42 -15.24 -6.25 21.05
CA GLN A 42 -15.26 -7.09 22.23
C GLN A 42 -15.54 -8.53 21.83
N GLU A 43 -14.64 -9.41 22.22
CA GLU A 43 -14.73 -10.84 21.95
C GLU A 43 -15.24 -11.57 23.20
N ALA A 44 -16.26 -12.42 23.01
CA ALA A 44 -16.83 -13.29 24.02
C ALA A 44 -17.05 -14.69 23.43
N GLY A 45 -16.11 -15.60 23.68
CA GLY A 45 -16.10 -16.92 23.05
C GLY A 45 -15.87 -16.81 21.55
N THR A 46 -16.76 -17.39 20.74
CA THR A 46 -16.69 -17.29 19.27
C THR A 46 -17.39 -16.05 18.71
N ARG A 47 -18.02 -15.23 19.57
CA ARG A 47 -18.75 -14.05 19.13
C ARG A 47 -17.90 -12.80 19.30
N VAL A 48 -17.90 -11.95 18.29
CA VAL A 48 -17.25 -10.64 18.32
C VAL A 48 -18.29 -9.58 18.02
N VAL A 49 -18.47 -8.68 18.97
CA VAL A 49 -19.40 -7.54 18.85
C VAL A 49 -18.62 -6.24 18.92
N GLY A 50 -19.16 -5.17 18.37
CA GLY A 50 -18.42 -3.92 18.34
C GLY A 50 -19.17 -2.74 17.77
N ARG A 51 -18.44 -1.66 17.58
CA ARG A 51 -18.93 -0.42 16.98
C ARG A 51 -17.89 0.16 16.05
N LEU A 52 -18.31 0.51 14.84
CA LEU A 52 -17.54 1.28 13.86
C LEU A 52 -18.16 2.67 13.74
N SER A 53 -17.35 3.71 13.93
CA SER A 53 -17.75 5.11 13.77
C SER A 53 -17.03 5.70 12.56
N LEU A 54 -17.79 6.30 11.65
CA LEU A 54 -17.29 6.95 10.44
C LEU A 54 -17.11 8.47 10.66
N PRO A 55 -16.34 9.16 9.81
CA PRO A 55 -16.05 10.59 9.96
C PRO A 55 -17.30 11.46 9.74
N ASP A 56 -18.30 10.94 9.03
CA ASP A 56 -19.58 11.60 8.78
C ASP A 56 -20.59 11.47 9.94
N GLY A 57 -20.15 10.91 11.08
CA GLY A 57 -20.99 10.73 12.28
C GLY A 57 -21.86 9.47 12.23
N ARG A 58 -21.85 8.68 11.14
CA ARG A 58 -22.56 7.41 11.11
C ARG A 58 -21.89 6.39 12.03
N VAL A 59 -22.72 5.64 12.74
CA VAL A 59 -22.27 4.61 13.68
C VAL A 59 -22.93 3.28 13.33
N TYR A 60 -22.10 2.28 13.06
CA TYR A 60 -22.51 0.91 12.81
C TYR A 60 -22.27 0.05 14.05
N SER A 61 -23.27 -0.75 14.43
CA SER A 61 -23.07 -1.87 15.35
C SER A 61 -22.57 -3.08 14.58
N LEU A 62 -21.48 -3.69 15.06
CA LEU A 62 -20.94 -4.94 14.53
C LEU A 62 -21.45 -6.13 15.34
N ASN A 63 -21.85 -7.17 14.64
CA ASN A 63 -22.11 -8.48 15.21
C ASN A 63 -21.57 -9.55 14.28
N GLY A 64 -20.52 -10.24 14.71
CA GLY A 64 -19.84 -11.26 13.93
C GLY A 64 -19.41 -12.47 14.75
N GLN A 65 -18.91 -13.47 14.03
CA GLN A 65 -18.36 -14.69 14.59
C GLN A 65 -16.90 -14.85 14.16
N ARG A 66 -16.09 -15.36 15.09
CA ARG A 66 -14.71 -15.75 14.85
C ARG A 66 -14.68 -16.96 13.92
N ARG A 67 -13.84 -16.88 12.91
CA ARG A 67 -13.42 -17.94 11.98
C ARG A 67 -11.95 -18.27 12.25
N GLU A 68 -11.40 -19.27 11.55
CA GLU A 68 -10.01 -19.69 11.72
C GLU A 68 -9.00 -18.53 11.55
N THR A 69 -9.28 -17.57 10.66
CA THR A 69 -8.34 -16.50 10.29
C THR A 69 -8.86 -15.09 10.54
N GLY A 70 -10.06 -14.92 11.09
CA GLY A 70 -10.71 -13.61 11.14
C GLY A 70 -12.05 -13.58 11.89
N VAL A 71 -12.78 -12.48 11.70
CA VAL A 71 -14.16 -12.30 12.15
C VAL A 71 -15.01 -11.93 10.96
N GLU A 72 -16.16 -12.57 10.80
CA GLU A 72 -17.12 -12.24 9.75
C GLU A 72 -18.48 -11.92 10.36
N GLY A 73 -19.23 -10.99 9.78
CA GLY A 73 -20.54 -10.66 10.32
C GLY A 73 -21.28 -9.55 9.59
N THR A 74 -22.19 -8.94 10.33
CA THR A 74 -23.07 -7.86 9.84
C THR A 74 -22.80 -6.55 10.58
N LEU A 75 -22.89 -5.47 9.82
CA LEU A 75 -22.85 -4.08 10.24
C LEU A 75 -24.26 -3.51 10.06
N ARG A 76 -24.81 -2.95 11.14
CA ARG A 76 -26.14 -2.32 11.11
C ARG A 76 -26.03 -0.88 11.56
N ILE A 77 -26.64 0.03 10.80
CA ILE A 77 -26.80 1.42 11.25
C ILE A 77 -27.82 1.42 12.38
N SER A 78 -27.51 2.14 13.46
CA SER A 78 -28.45 2.34 14.56
C SER A 78 -29.74 2.99 14.02
N GLY A 79 -30.86 2.28 14.08
CA GLY A 79 -32.16 2.74 13.58
C GLY A 79 -32.59 2.22 12.19
N ALA A 80 -31.75 1.46 11.46
CA ALA A 80 -32.12 0.85 10.18
C ALA A 80 -32.34 -0.67 10.33
N ALA A 81 -33.56 -1.13 10.04
CA ALA A 81 -33.96 -2.53 10.24
C ALA A 81 -33.63 -3.46 9.04
N ASP A 82 -33.57 -2.93 7.82
CA ASP A 82 -33.73 -3.77 6.63
C ASP A 82 -32.52 -3.84 5.68
N SER A 83 -31.41 -3.15 5.99
CA SER A 83 -30.17 -3.21 5.19
C SER A 83 -28.93 -3.32 6.08
N ALA A 84 -28.41 -4.55 6.18
CA ALA A 84 -27.17 -4.83 6.91
C ALA A 84 -26.01 -4.96 5.91
N ALA A 85 -24.98 -4.11 6.09
CA ALA A 85 -23.71 -4.30 5.40
C ALA A 85 -23.02 -5.55 5.97
N LEU A 86 -22.16 -6.20 5.18
CA LEU A 86 -21.33 -7.31 5.62
C LEU A 86 -19.93 -6.82 5.96
N PHE A 87 -19.24 -7.55 6.81
CA PHE A 87 -17.84 -7.29 7.08
C PHE A 87 -17.01 -8.54 7.27
N GLN A 88 -15.71 -8.37 7.06
CA GLN A 88 -14.67 -9.29 7.49
C GLN A 88 -13.55 -8.50 8.19
N ILE A 89 -13.06 -9.01 9.32
CA ILE A 89 -11.90 -8.47 10.03
C ILE A 89 -10.81 -9.52 10.04
N GLU A 90 -9.61 -9.13 9.64
CA GLU A 90 -8.43 -9.96 9.73
C GLU A 90 -7.39 -9.28 10.60
N GLN A 91 -6.68 -10.07 11.41
CA GLN A 91 -5.50 -9.58 12.12
C GLN A 91 -4.36 -9.35 11.13
N GLN A 92 -3.61 -8.29 11.38
CA GLN A 92 -2.39 -7.92 10.68
C GLN A 92 -1.29 -7.69 11.73
N PRO A 93 0.01 -7.81 11.36
CA PRO A 93 1.10 -7.64 12.32
C PRO A 93 1.09 -6.30 13.08
N THR A 94 0.47 -5.26 12.53
CA THR A 94 0.41 -3.91 13.10
C THR A 94 -1.00 -3.49 13.53
N GLY A 95 -2.01 -4.35 13.42
CA GLY A 95 -3.39 -4.00 13.76
C GLY A 95 -4.43 -4.89 13.10
N LEU A 96 -5.50 -4.28 12.58
CA LEU A 96 -6.63 -4.96 11.95
C LEU A 96 -6.88 -4.44 10.55
N ARG A 97 -7.43 -5.31 9.70
CA ARG A 97 -7.95 -4.98 8.38
C ARG A 97 -9.44 -5.28 8.34
N LEU A 98 -10.28 -4.25 8.18
CA LEU A 98 -11.72 -4.38 8.04
C LEU A 98 -12.11 -4.27 6.56
N LEU A 99 -12.65 -5.33 5.99
CA LEU A 99 -13.41 -5.30 4.75
C LEU A 99 -14.86 -4.92 5.07
N PHE A 100 -15.33 -3.83 4.51
CA PHE A 100 -16.71 -3.35 4.58
C PHE A 100 -17.40 -3.59 3.24
N ILE A 101 -18.50 -4.33 3.22
CA ILE A 101 -19.26 -4.62 2.01
C ILE A 101 -20.67 -4.03 2.19
N PRO A 102 -21.01 -2.90 1.52
CA PRO A 102 -22.33 -2.31 1.68
C PRO A 102 -23.42 -3.23 1.13
N ALA A 103 -24.63 -3.11 1.67
CA ALA A 103 -25.83 -3.70 1.08
C ALA A 103 -26.35 -2.81 -0.07
N MET A 104 -26.84 -3.45 -1.13
CA MET A 104 -27.66 -2.81 -2.16
C MET A 104 -29.08 -2.56 -1.64
N ALA A 105 -29.87 -1.79 -2.39
CA ALA A 105 -31.27 -1.52 -2.07
C ALA A 105 -32.13 -2.81 -1.98
N ASP A 106 -31.71 -3.88 -2.64
CA ASP A 106 -32.35 -5.20 -2.59
C ASP A 106 -31.79 -6.12 -1.48
N GLY A 107 -30.93 -5.61 -0.61
CA GLY A 107 -30.31 -6.36 0.50
C GLY A 107 -29.14 -7.25 0.11
N ARG A 108 -28.79 -7.38 -1.18
CA ARG A 108 -27.63 -8.17 -1.61
C ARG A 108 -26.31 -7.41 -1.38
N PRO A 109 -25.18 -8.09 -1.22
CA PRO A 109 -23.88 -7.43 -1.03
C PRO A 109 -23.42 -6.71 -2.32
N ALA A 110 -23.10 -5.42 -2.20
CA ALA A 110 -22.52 -4.62 -3.28
C ALA A 110 -20.99 -4.81 -3.32
N MET A 111 -20.53 -5.96 -3.83
CA MET A 111 -19.11 -6.31 -3.86
C MET A 111 -18.23 -5.28 -4.60
N ALA A 112 -18.78 -4.62 -5.63
CA ALA A 112 -18.08 -3.55 -6.37
C ALA A 112 -17.77 -2.31 -5.50
N ASN A 113 -18.54 -2.13 -4.42
CA ASN A 113 -18.46 -1.01 -3.50
C ASN A 113 -17.80 -1.41 -2.17
N ALA A 114 -17.24 -2.63 -2.10
CA ALA A 114 -16.53 -3.09 -0.93
C ALA A 114 -15.27 -2.24 -0.71
N ARG A 115 -15.00 -1.90 0.55
CA ARG A 115 -13.90 -1.02 0.95
C ARG A 115 -13.11 -1.68 2.05
N VAL A 116 -11.79 -1.50 2.02
CA VAL A 116 -10.90 -2.02 3.06
C VAL A 116 -10.37 -0.84 3.88
N PHE A 117 -10.47 -0.99 5.19
CA PHE A 117 -10.12 0.01 6.18
C PHE A 117 -9.06 -0.57 7.13
N PRO A 118 -7.84 -0.01 7.16
CA PRO A 118 -6.82 -0.43 8.10
C PRO A 118 -7.03 0.28 9.45
N PHE A 119 -6.81 -0.46 10.52
CA PHE A 119 -6.98 0.00 11.89
C PHE A 119 -5.77 -0.42 12.72
N ILE A 120 -5.32 0.44 13.62
CA ILE A 120 -4.25 0.12 14.59
C ILE A 120 -4.80 0.26 16.01
N PRO A 121 -4.28 -0.49 17.01
CA PRO A 121 -4.73 -0.38 18.38
C PRO A 121 -4.57 1.05 18.92
N GLU A 122 -5.62 1.56 19.56
CA GLU A 122 -5.60 2.85 20.27
C GLU A 122 -4.56 2.78 21.41
N GLY A 123 -3.70 3.80 21.52
CA GLY A 123 -2.60 3.83 22.48
C GLY A 123 -1.25 3.37 21.92
N ILE A 124 -1.20 2.79 20.71
CA ILE A 124 0.06 2.65 19.95
C ILE A 124 0.25 3.93 19.14
N SER A 125 0.96 4.89 19.71
CA SER A 125 1.44 6.04 18.95
C SER A 125 2.50 5.55 17.96
N VAL A 126 2.14 5.44 16.68
CA VAL A 126 3.13 5.29 15.62
C VAL A 126 3.96 6.56 15.65
N LEU A 127 5.16 6.48 16.23
CA LEU A 127 6.08 7.60 16.22
C LEU A 127 6.19 8.11 14.77
N PRO A 128 6.04 9.41 14.51
CA PRO A 128 6.29 9.94 13.18
C PRO A 128 7.68 9.47 12.76
N GLN A 129 7.82 9.02 11.51
CA GLN A 129 9.04 8.43 10.93
C GLN A 129 10.31 9.32 11.01
N SER A 130 10.23 10.47 11.66
CA SER A 130 11.34 11.39 11.93
C SER A 130 12.24 11.04 13.12
N LYS A 131 12.03 9.92 13.83
CA LYS A 131 12.87 9.54 14.99
C LYS A 131 13.25 8.05 15.07
N LEU A 132 13.39 7.35 13.95
CA LEU A 132 14.27 6.17 13.96
C LEU A 132 15.73 6.64 13.89
N PRO A 133 16.65 6.07 14.71
CA PRO A 133 18.08 6.24 14.47
C PRO A 133 18.37 5.83 13.03
N ALA A 134 19.11 6.67 12.30
CA ALA A 134 19.57 6.33 10.96
C ALA A 134 20.21 4.93 10.98
N PRO A 135 19.88 4.05 10.02
CA PRO A 135 20.59 2.78 9.88
C PRO A 135 22.08 3.09 9.81
N ALA A 136 22.89 2.39 10.61
CA ALA A 136 24.33 2.49 10.51
C ALA A 136 24.74 2.27 9.04
N PRO A 137 25.69 3.04 8.50
CA PRO A 137 26.11 2.90 7.12
C PRO A 137 26.53 1.45 6.89
N ALA A 138 25.83 0.77 5.98
CA ALA A 138 26.25 -0.53 5.50
C ALA A 138 27.68 -0.39 4.94
N PRO A 139 28.59 -1.34 5.21
CA PRO A 139 29.90 -1.32 4.59
C PRO A 139 29.73 -1.23 3.08
N ALA A 140 30.53 -0.35 2.46
CA ALA A 140 30.48 -0.09 1.04
C ALA A 140 30.49 -1.43 0.27
N PRO A 141 29.51 -1.68 -0.63
CA PRO A 141 29.59 -2.84 -1.49
C PRO A 141 30.89 -2.73 -2.28
N ALA A 142 31.69 -3.81 -2.25
CA ALA A 142 32.83 -3.96 -3.12
C ALA A 142 32.40 -3.63 -4.57
N PRO A 143 33.24 -2.94 -5.35
CA PRO A 143 32.90 -2.63 -6.73
C PRO A 143 32.53 -3.92 -7.44
N ALA A 144 31.28 -4.02 -7.89
CA ALA A 144 30.85 -5.12 -8.73
C ALA A 144 31.77 -5.13 -9.96
N PRO A 145 32.37 -6.28 -10.33
CA PRO A 145 33.13 -6.35 -11.56
C PRO A 145 32.21 -5.90 -12.70
N ALA A 146 32.71 -5.03 -13.57
CA ALA A 146 32.02 -4.64 -14.79
C ALA A 146 31.78 -5.91 -15.62
N VAL A 147 30.57 -6.47 -15.50
CA VAL A 147 30.17 -7.61 -16.32
C VAL A 147 29.92 -7.04 -17.73
N PRO A 148 30.54 -7.61 -18.78
CA PRO A 148 30.30 -7.18 -20.14
C PRO A 148 28.82 -7.29 -20.48
N LEU A 149 28.32 -6.31 -21.24
CA LEU A 149 27.10 -6.47 -22.03
C LEU A 149 27.18 -7.78 -22.83
N LEU A 150 26.06 -8.50 -22.90
CA LEU A 150 25.78 -9.67 -23.74
C LEU A 150 26.11 -11.05 -23.14
N ALA A 151 25.20 -11.54 -22.29
CA ALA A 151 24.76 -12.93 -22.27
C ALA A 151 23.27 -12.97 -21.85
N PRO A 152 22.42 -13.83 -22.43
CA PRO A 152 21.04 -13.95 -21.98
C PRO A 152 21.06 -14.51 -20.56
N VAL A 153 20.64 -13.70 -19.59
CA VAL A 153 20.40 -14.18 -18.23
C VAL A 153 19.14 -15.03 -18.28
N GLU A 154 19.28 -16.33 -18.56
CA GLU A 154 18.21 -17.34 -18.41
C GLU A 154 17.88 -17.62 -16.92
N GLN A 155 18.16 -16.68 -16.02
CA GLN A 155 17.69 -16.79 -14.64
C GLN A 155 16.24 -16.33 -14.62
N LYS A 156 15.33 -17.27 -14.93
CA LYS A 156 13.89 -17.06 -14.78
C LYS A 156 13.61 -16.67 -13.33
N VAL A 157 13.11 -15.47 -13.14
CA VAL A 157 12.67 -15.00 -11.82
C VAL A 157 11.45 -15.83 -11.43
N ASP A 158 11.46 -16.40 -10.23
CA ASP A 158 10.27 -17.07 -9.70
C ASP A 158 9.15 -16.05 -9.48
N VAL A 159 7.98 -16.34 -10.04
CA VAL A 159 6.83 -15.42 -10.00
C VAL A 159 6.29 -15.19 -8.59
N LEU A 160 6.39 -16.15 -7.66
CA LEU A 160 5.95 -15.92 -6.28
C LEU A 160 6.89 -14.92 -5.59
N ARG A 161 8.21 -15.09 -5.78
CA ARG A 161 9.19 -14.10 -5.31
C ARG A 161 8.92 -12.71 -5.89
N PHE A 162 8.64 -12.64 -7.20
CA PHE A 162 8.27 -11.38 -7.84
C PHE A 162 7.07 -10.74 -7.16
N ILE A 163 5.98 -11.49 -6.94
CA ILE A 163 4.75 -10.97 -6.33
C ILE A 163 4.96 -10.56 -4.87
N ASP A 164 5.74 -11.33 -4.11
CA ASP A 164 5.98 -11.05 -2.70
C ASP A 164 6.89 -9.81 -2.51
N GLU A 165 7.82 -9.57 -3.44
CA GLU A 165 8.83 -8.52 -3.30
C GLU A 165 8.62 -7.28 -4.18
N TYR A 166 7.82 -7.30 -5.25
CA TYR A 166 7.80 -6.17 -6.21
C TYR A 166 7.43 -4.81 -5.59
N ARG A 167 6.72 -4.82 -4.47
CA ARG A 167 6.22 -3.62 -3.78
C ARG A 167 7.34 -2.74 -3.22
N GLN A 168 8.45 -3.35 -2.82
CA GLN A 168 9.62 -2.68 -2.24
C GLN A 168 10.63 -2.25 -3.31
N TRP A 169 10.43 -2.68 -4.56
CA TRP A 169 11.34 -2.39 -5.65
C TRP A 169 11.06 -1.05 -6.30
N LYS A 170 12.13 -0.42 -6.78
CA LYS A 170 12.04 0.76 -7.64
C LYS A 170 11.48 0.37 -9.00
N PRO A 171 10.86 1.32 -9.75
CA PRO A 171 10.34 1.05 -11.09
C PRO A 171 11.33 0.35 -12.02
N ALA A 172 12.61 0.74 -11.98
CA ALA A 172 13.68 0.12 -12.76
C ALA A 172 13.89 -1.37 -12.46
N ASP A 173 13.89 -1.73 -11.17
CA ASP A 173 14.03 -3.13 -10.75
C ASP A 173 12.79 -3.95 -11.13
N VAL A 174 11.59 -3.37 -10.99
CA VAL A 174 10.35 -4.01 -11.43
C VAL A 174 10.39 -4.29 -12.92
N ALA A 175 10.80 -3.32 -13.75
CA ALA A 175 10.86 -3.50 -15.19
C ALA A 175 11.84 -4.61 -15.61
N ARG A 176 13.04 -4.63 -15.00
CA ARG A 176 14.03 -5.68 -15.25
C ARG A 176 13.53 -7.05 -14.81
N LEU A 177 13.02 -7.17 -13.59
CA LEU A 177 12.63 -8.45 -12.99
C LEU A 177 11.34 -9.00 -13.61
N TYR A 178 10.41 -8.13 -14.03
CA TYR A 178 9.24 -8.51 -14.79
C TYR A 178 9.64 -9.07 -16.17
N GLY A 179 10.59 -8.44 -16.85
CA GLY A 179 11.14 -8.94 -18.12
C GLY A 179 11.85 -10.30 -18.00
N ALA A 180 12.31 -10.66 -16.80
CA ALA A 180 12.94 -11.95 -16.50
C ALA A 180 11.94 -13.04 -16.05
N LEU A 181 10.65 -12.73 -15.90
CA LEU A 181 9.62 -13.75 -15.66
C LEU A 181 9.41 -14.62 -16.90
N GLY A 182 8.88 -15.83 -16.73
CA GLY A 182 8.44 -16.64 -17.87
C GLY A 182 7.20 -16.06 -18.56
N ASP A 183 7.03 -16.33 -19.86
CA ASP A 183 5.89 -15.81 -20.65
C ASP A 183 4.53 -16.19 -20.06
N ARG A 184 4.41 -17.42 -19.54
CA ARG A 184 3.20 -17.89 -18.85
C ARG A 184 2.88 -17.05 -17.61
N ASP A 185 3.90 -16.68 -16.83
CA ASP A 185 3.73 -15.93 -15.59
C ASP A 185 3.37 -14.46 -15.89
N ARG A 186 4.03 -13.86 -16.90
CA ARG A 186 3.66 -12.53 -17.40
C ARG A 186 2.23 -12.52 -17.94
N GLY A 187 1.86 -13.53 -18.73
CA GLY A 187 0.52 -13.70 -19.26
C GLY A 187 -0.53 -13.80 -18.16
N LEU A 188 -0.24 -14.57 -17.08
CA LEU A 188 -1.14 -14.69 -15.94
C LEU A 188 -1.35 -13.35 -15.22
N ILE A 189 -0.29 -12.57 -14.99
CA ILE A 189 -0.41 -11.22 -14.42
C ILE A 189 -1.26 -10.32 -15.31
N GLN A 190 -1.09 -10.40 -16.63
CA GLN A 190 -1.81 -9.59 -17.61
C GLN A 190 -3.32 -9.90 -17.72
N LEU A 191 -3.77 -11.06 -17.21
CA LEU A 191 -5.20 -11.38 -17.13
C LEU A 191 -5.95 -10.50 -16.12
N TYR A 192 -5.24 -9.81 -15.23
CA TYR A 192 -5.80 -8.98 -14.18
C TYR A 192 -5.48 -7.51 -14.45
N ASP A 193 -6.51 -6.71 -14.67
CA ASP A 193 -6.41 -5.35 -15.21
C ASP A 193 -5.61 -4.38 -14.33
N HIS A 194 -5.87 -4.32 -13.01
CA HIS A 194 -5.15 -3.45 -12.09
C HIS A 194 -3.72 -3.92 -11.84
N ALA A 195 -3.48 -5.23 -11.76
CA ALA A 195 -2.13 -5.78 -11.65
C ALA A 195 -1.30 -5.44 -12.91
N ALA A 196 -1.88 -5.63 -14.09
CA ALA A 196 -1.25 -5.28 -15.37
C ALA A 196 -0.99 -3.77 -15.48
N ALA A 197 -1.94 -2.94 -15.06
CA ALA A 197 -1.81 -1.48 -15.08
C ALA A 197 -0.72 -0.97 -14.13
N ASP A 198 -0.54 -1.59 -12.94
CA ASP A 198 0.53 -1.20 -12.00
C ASP A 198 1.92 -1.57 -12.57
N ILE A 199 2.04 -2.75 -13.19
CA ILE A 199 3.26 -3.14 -13.91
C ILE A 199 3.53 -2.18 -15.05
N LEU A 200 2.53 -1.87 -15.88
CA LEU A 200 2.67 -0.92 -16.98
C LEU A 200 3.16 0.44 -16.48
N TRP A 201 2.57 0.97 -15.40
CA TRP A 201 2.97 2.24 -14.82
C TRP A 201 4.44 2.24 -14.39
N ARG A 202 4.88 1.20 -13.67
CA ARG A 202 6.26 1.07 -13.21
C ARG A 202 7.24 0.89 -14.37
N VAL A 203 6.88 0.07 -15.36
CA VAL A 203 7.70 -0.13 -16.57
C VAL A 203 7.83 1.16 -17.36
N CYS A 204 6.73 1.87 -17.62
CA CYS A 204 6.76 3.14 -18.33
C CYS A 204 7.54 4.22 -17.56
N ALA A 205 7.41 4.29 -16.24
CA ALA A 205 8.19 5.21 -15.42
C ALA A 205 9.70 4.90 -15.49
N ALA A 206 10.08 3.62 -15.53
CA ALA A 206 11.46 3.19 -15.71
C ALA A 206 12.01 3.59 -17.08
N VAL A 207 11.24 3.38 -18.15
CA VAL A 207 11.59 3.79 -19.52
C VAL A 207 11.76 5.30 -19.61
N GLN A 208 10.83 6.09 -19.05
CA GLN A 208 10.94 7.54 -19.01
C GLN A 208 12.22 8.01 -18.26
N ALA A 209 12.63 7.26 -17.24
CA ALA A 209 13.87 7.50 -16.50
C ALA A 209 15.15 6.98 -17.22
N GLY A 210 15.04 6.47 -18.44
CA GLY A 210 16.18 5.96 -19.23
C GLY A 210 16.65 4.56 -18.85
N THR A 211 15.84 3.79 -18.10
CA THR A 211 16.17 2.41 -17.77
C THR A 211 15.99 1.51 -19.00
N PRO A 212 16.98 0.69 -19.38
CA PRO A 212 16.81 -0.27 -20.47
C PRO A 212 15.80 -1.35 -20.07
N VAL A 213 14.77 -1.54 -20.89
CA VAL A 213 13.77 -2.60 -20.76
C VAL A 213 13.80 -3.44 -22.04
N PRO A 214 13.73 -4.79 -21.95
CA PRO A 214 13.64 -5.62 -23.14
C PRO A 214 12.49 -5.17 -24.05
N GLN A 215 12.79 -4.87 -25.32
CA GLN A 215 11.82 -4.26 -26.25
C GLN A 215 10.57 -5.13 -26.42
N GLN A 216 10.72 -6.45 -26.52
CA GLN A 216 9.58 -7.36 -26.65
C GLN A 216 8.67 -7.31 -25.41
N THR A 217 9.23 -7.33 -24.20
CA THR A 217 8.44 -7.23 -22.97
C THR A 217 7.65 -5.93 -22.89
N LEU A 218 8.26 -4.82 -23.29
CA LEU A 218 7.59 -3.53 -23.36
C LEU A 218 6.50 -3.52 -24.43
N ALA A 219 6.80 -4.06 -25.62
CA ALA A 219 5.84 -4.16 -26.72
C ALA A 219 4.61 -4.99 -26.33
N ASP A 220 4.81 -6.17 -25.73
CA ASP A 220 3.72 -7.04 -25.27
C ASP A 220 2.82 -6.34 -24.23
N LEU A 221 3.43 -5.63 -23.27
CA LEU A 221 2.70 -4.86 -22.26
C LEU A 221 1.88 -3.73 -22.89
N LEU A 222 2.44 -3.00 -23.85
CA LEU A 222 1.79 -1.87 -24.49
C LEU A 222 0.69 -2.31 -25.47
N ASP A 223 0.95 -3.34 -26.28
CA ASP A 223 0.01 -3.90 -27.25
C ASP A 223 -1.26 -4.40 -26.57
N ARG A 224 -1.10 -5.17 -25.49
CA ARG A 224 -2.24 -5.67 -24.72
C ARG A 224 -3.11 -4.55 -24.14
N GLN A 225 -2.50 -3.43 -23.79
CA GLN A 225 -3.15 -2.28 -23.17
C GLN A 225 -3.58 -1.23 -24.20
N GLN A 226 -3.30 -1.45 -25.49
CA GLN A 226 -3.59 -0.56 -26.61
C GLN A 226 -3.17 0.90 -26.33
N THR A 227 -1.98 1.10 -25.76
CA THR A 227 -1.49 2.42 -25.35
C THR A 227 0.02 2.55 -25.51
N THR A 228 0.53 3.78 -25.42
CA THR A 228 1.96 4.07 -25.32
C THR A 228 2.32 4.61 -23.93
N CYS A 229 3.59 4.50 -23.52
CA CYS A 229 4.03 5.14 -22.27
C CYS A 229 3.84 6.67 -22.29
N ALA A 230 3.97 7.30 -23.46
CA ALA A 230 3.78 8.74 -23.62
C ALA A 230 2.32 9.17 -23.37
N GLU A 231 1.34 8.33 -23.76
CA GLU A 231 -0.08 8.58 -23.49
C GLU A 231 -0.48 8.18 -22.07
N PHE A 232 0.08 7.08 -21.56
CA PHE A 232 -0.33 6.49 -20.29
C PHE A 232 0.20 7.26 -19.07
N LEU A 233 1.47 7.68 -19.06
CA LEU A 233 2.07 8.34 -17.89
C LEU A 233 1.37 9.64 -17.48
N PRO A 234 0.95 10.53 -18.42
CA PRO A 234 0.15 11.70 -18.07
C PRO A 234 -1.18 11.35 -17.37
N LEU A 235 -1.85 10.27 -17.79
CA LEU A 235 -3.09 9.81 -17.17
C LEU A 235 -2.84 9.28 -15.75
N ALA A 236 -1.79 8.47 -15.57
CA ALA A 236 -1.39 7.99 -14.25
C ALA A 236 -1.06 9.17 -13.31
N ALA A 237 -0.37 10.19 -13.80
CA ALA A 237 -0.08 11.40 -13.03
C ALA A 237 -1.34 12.21 -12.68
N ALA A 238 -2.35 12.23 -13.56
CA ALA A 238 -3.65 12.85 -13.27
C ALA A 238 -4.42 12.06 -12.20
N ALA A 239 -4.46 10.73 -12.30
CA ALA A 239 -5.05 9.86 -11.28
C ALA A 239 -4.37 10.01 -9.91
N GLN A 240 -3.04 10.19 -9.87
CA GLN A 240 -2.29 10.51 -8.66
C GLN A 240 -2.73 11.83 -8.04
N ARG A 241 -2.86 12.90 -8.84
CA ARG A 241 -3.32 14.20 -8.37
C ARG A 241 -4.77 14.20 -7.88
N ALA A 242 -5.61 13.33 -8.44
CA ALA A 242 -6.99 13.15 -8.01
C ALA A 242 -7.13 12.43 -6.66
N GLY A 243 -6.05 11.87 -6.12
CA GLY A 243 -6.01 11.28 -4.77
C GLY A 243 -6.50 9.84 -4.67
N LEU A 244 -6.99 9.23 -5.77
CA LEU A 244 -7.53 7.86 -5.79
C LEU A 244 -6.51 6.77 -6.18
N PHE A 245 -5.25 7.15 -6.31
CA PHE A 245 -4.17 6.23 -6.67
C PHE A 245 -3.85 5.18 -5.58
N PRO A 246 -3.95 5.46 -4.26
CA PRO A 246 -3.83 4.43 -3.24
C PRO A 246 -4.84 3.29 -3.40
N GLU A 247 -6.08 3.59 -3.77
CA GLU A 247 -7.13 2.61 -4.04
C GLU A 247 -6.79 1.75 -5.25
N PHE A 248 -6.28 2.36 -6.31
CA PHE A 248 -5.76 1.64 -7.47
C PHE A 248 -4.67 0.64 -7.07
N ILE A 249 -3.67 1.08 -6.29
CA ILE A 249 -2.61 0.21 -5.79
C ILE A 249 -3.19 -0.90 -4.90
N SER A 250 -4.19 -0.62 -4.07
CA SER A 250 -4.86 -1.64 -3.27
C SER A 250 -5.55 -2.71 -4.12
N ARG A 251 -6.22 -2.31 -5.22
CA ARG A 251 -6.86 -3.24 -6.15
C ARG A 251 -5.84 -4.07 -6.93
N ALA A 252 -4.74 -3.46 -7.36
CA ALA A 252 -3.63 -4.18 -7.98
C ALA A 252 -3.06 -5.24 -7.03
N ARG A 253 -2.86 -4.89 -5.75
CA ARG A 253 -2.39 -5.83 -4.73
C ARG A 253 -3.32 -7.02 -4.53
N PHE A 254 -4.62 -6.76 -4.43
CA PHE A 254 -5.62 -7.83 -4.32
C PHE A 254 -5.55 -8.80 -5.52
N GLN A 255 -5.39 -8.26 -6.72
CA GLN A 255 -5.23 -9.08 -7.92
C GLN A 255 -3.91 -9.86 -7.93
N PHE A 256 -2.82 -9.27 -7.45
CA PHE A 256 -1.57 -10.00 -7.25
C PHE A 256 -1.70 -11.13 -6.22
N ASP A 257 -2.49 -10.95 -5.16
CA ASP A 257 -2.78 -12.01 -4.20
C ASP A 257 -3.58 -13.15 -4.87
N ILE A 258 -4.49 -12.82 -5.81
CA ILE A 258 -5.17 -13.84 -6.63
C ILE A 258 -4.20 -14.59 -7.52
N VAL A 259 -3.32 -13.87 -8.23
CA VAL A 259 -2.29 -14.48 -9.09
C VAL A 259 -1.39 -15.40 -8.27
N ARG A 260 -0.92 -14.93 -7.11
CA ARG A 260 -0.08 -15.69 -6.18
C ARG A 260 -0.74 -17.01 -5.79
N GLU A 261 -1.98 -16.96 -5.34
CA GLU A 261 -2.69 -18.17 -4.91
C GLU A 261 -3.00 -19.10 -6.10
N THR A 262 -3.25 -18.55 -7.28
CA THR A 262 -3.42 -19.34 -8.53
C THR A 262 -2.15 -20.14 -8.84
N ILE A 263 -0.98 -19.53 -8.66
CA ILE A 263 0.31 -20.19 -8.84
C ILE A 263 0.51 -21.29 -7.79
N LEU A 264 0.18 -21.04 -6.51
CA LEU A 264 0.27 -22.04 -5.44
C LEU A 264 -0.65 -23.23 -5.70
N CYS A 265 -1.88 -22.99 -6.16
CA CYS A 265 -2.82 -24.02 -6.59
C CYS A 265 -2.27 -24.89 -7.73
N ASN A 266 -1.71 -24.25 -8.76
CA ASN A 266 -1.07 -24.96 -9.87
C ASN A 266 0.15 -25.79 -9.42
N ARG A 267 0.84 -25.37 -8.35
CA ARG A 267 1.96 -26.11 -7.75
C ARG A 267 1.52 -27.19 -6.75
N GLY A 268 0.22 -27.35 -6.49
CA GLY A 268 -0.29 -28.27 -5.47
C GLY A 268 0.03 -27.87 -4.03
N GLN A 269 0.32 -26.58 -3.79
CA GLN A 269 0.70 -26.02 -2.49
C GLN A 269 -0.48 -25.40 -1.72
N SER A 270 -1.68 -25.49 -2.29
CA SER A 270 -2.93 -24.97 -1.72
C SER A 270 -3.98 -26.06 -1.66
N THR A 271 -4.92 -25.95 -0.72
CA THR A 271 -6.03 -26.88 -0.57
C THR A 271 -7.02 -26.77 -1.74
N PRO A 272 -7.70 -27.85 -2.16
CA PRO A 272 -8.68 -27.81 -3.25
C PRO A 272 -9.81 -26.79 -3.07
N SER A 273 -10.32 -26.62 -1.85
CA SER A 273 -11.35 -25.61 -1.51
C SER A 273 -10.86 -24.20 -1.84
N LYS A 274 -9.70 -23.82 -1.30
CA LYS A 274 -9.06 -22.54 -1.56
C LYS A 274 -8.85 -22.31 -3.07
N CYS A 275 -8.46 -23.33 -3.82
CA CYS A 275 -8.29 -23.20 -5.27
C CYS A 275 -9.62 -22.96 -6.02
N ALA A 276 -10.71 -23.58 -5.57
CA ALA A 276 -12.03 -23.32 -6.10
C ALA A 276 -12.49 -21.88 -5.78
N ASP A 277 -12.27 -21.42 -4.56
CA ASP A 277 -12.60 -20.06 -4.13
C ASP A 277 -11.85 -19.01 -4.95
N MET A 278 -10.54 -19.21 -5.15
CA MET A 278 -9.74 -18.29 -5.97
C MET A 278 -10.19 -18.25 -7.43
N SER A 279 -10.59 -19.40 -7.99
CA SER A 279 -11.12 -19.48 -9.34
C SER A 279 -12.45 -18.74 -9.46
N ALA A 280 -13.32 -18.87 -8.46
CA ALA A 280 -14.59 -18.16 -8.38
C ALA A 280 -14.42 -16.64 -8.20
N LEU A 281 -13.36 -16.20 -7.51
CA LEU A 281 -13.00 -14.79 -7.37
C LEU A 281 -12.36 -14.21 -8.65
N GLY A 282 -11.45 -14.95 -9.28
CA GLY A 282 -10.68 -14.48 -10.43
C GLY A 282 -11.49 -14.43 -11.73
N GLY A 283 -12.35 -15.42 -11.97
CA GLY A 283 -13.11 -15.55 -13.22
C GLY A 283 -13.91 -14.30 -13.60
N PRO A 284 -14.75 -13.73 -12.70
CA PRO A 284 -15.49 -12.51 -12.98
C PRO A 284 -14.60 -11.28 -13.24
N MET A 285 -13.40 -11.21 -12.65
CA MET A 285 -12.47 -10.10 -12.87
C MET A 285 -11.86 -10.17 -14.27
N ILE A 286 -11.45 -11.36 -14.70
CA ILE A 286 -10.92 -11.60 -16.05
C ILE A 286 -12.01 -11.31 -17.11
N ALA A 287 -13.25 -11.70 -16.84
CA ALA A 287 -14.38 -11.45 -17.75
C ALA A 287 -14.73 -9.96 -17.91
N ARG A 288 -14.38 -9.13 -16.92
CA ARG A 288 -14.62 -7.67 -16.92
C ARG A 288 -13.32 -6.87 -17.04
N TRP A 289 -12.32 -7.47 -17.69
CA TRP A 289 -11.03 -6.85 -17.90
C TRP A 289 -11.18 -5.49 -18.59
N ARG A 290 -10.38 -4.53 -18.15
CA ARG A 290 -10.34 -3.17 -18.68
C ARG A 290 -8.91 -2.79 -19.03
N ASP A 291 -8.74 -1.93 -20.03
CA ASP A 291 -7.43 -1.38 -20.33
C ASP A 291 -6.98 -0.37 -19.26
N ALA A 292 -5.67 -0.23 -19.11
CA ALA A 292 -5.07 0.64 -18.11
C ALA A 292 -5.45 2.11 -18.31
N THR A 293 -5.69 2.56 -19.54
CA THR A 293 -6.06 3.96 -19.81
C THR A 293 -7.47 4.27 -19.31
N SER A 294 -8.42 3.36 -19.48
CA SER A 294 -9.78 3.47 -18.94
C SER A 294 -9.76 3.55 -17.41
N ILE A 295 -8.96 2.71 -16.76
CA ILE A 295 -8.78 2.74 -15.30
C ILE A 295 -8.24 4.10 -14.85
N MET A 296 -7.17 4.60 -15.48
CA MET A 296 -6.55 5.87 -15.08
C MET A 296 -7.45 7.08 -15.36
N ARG A 297 -8.24 7.08 -16.44
CA ARG A 297 -9.21 8.16 -16.73
C ARG A 297 -10.30 8.23 -15.67
N GLU A 298 -10.88 7.08 -15.30
CA GLU A 298 -11.89 7.02 -14.25
C GLU A 298 -11.34 7.56 -12.93
N LEU A 299 -10.14 7.13 -12.54
CA LEU A 299 -9.48 7.61 -11.32
C LEU A 299 -9.15 9.11 -11.37
N ALA A 300 -8.87 9.64 -12.56
CA ALA A 300 -8.65 11.07 -12.79
C ALA A 300 -9.96 11.88 -12.88
N GLY A 301 -11.14 11.24 -12.82
CA GLY A 301 -12.43 11.89 -13.00
C GLY A 301 -12.67 12.41 -14.43
N LEU A 302 -12.00 11.82 -15.42
CA LEU A 302 -12.10 12.23 -16.82
C LEU A 302 -13.15 11.39 -17.55
N PRO A 303 -14.05 12.00 -18.35
CA PRO A 303 -14.95 11.26 -19.22
C PRO A 303 -14.18 10.49 -20.30
N ASP A 304 -14.78 9.41 -20.79
CA ASP A 304 -14.23 8.63 -21.90
C ASP A 304 -14.03 9.53 -23.15
N GLY A 305 -12.86 9.40 -23.78
CA GLY A 305 -12.49 10.22 -24.94
C GLY A 305 -12.04 11.65 -24.63
N ALA A 306 -12.14 12.14 -23.38
CA ALA A 306 -11.63 13.45 -23.03
C ALA A 306 -10.10 13.47 -23.04
N SER A 307 -9.53 14.44 -23.76
CA SER A 307 -8.11 14.76 -23.66
C SER A 307 -7.81 15.31 -22.27
N LEU A 308 -6.66 14.95 -21.71
CA LEU A 308 -6.16 15.64 -20.53
C LEU A 308 -6.14 17.15 -20.82
N PRO A 309 -6.67 18.00 -19.93
CA PRO A 309 -6.46 19.43 -20.08
C PRO A 309 -4.95 19.65 -20.18
N ALA A 310 -4.53 20.42 -21.19
CA ALA A 310 -3.15 20.86 -21.29
C ALA A 310 -2.71 21.36 -19.91
N PRO A 311 -1.50 21.03 -19.42
CA PRO A 311 -1.06 21.49 -18.11
C PRO A 311 -1.28 23.00 -18.08
N GLN A 312 -2.27 23.43 -17.29
CA GLN A 312 -2.52 24.84 -17.14
C GLN A 312 -1.27 25.38 -16.49
N GLN A 313 -0.44 26.06 -17.28
CA GLN A 313 0.48 27.04 -16.75
C GLN A 313 -0.41 28.04 -16.04
N LEU A 314 -0.65 27.82 -14.75
CA LEU A 314 -1.18 28.84 -13.88
C LEU A 314 -0.32 30.08 -14.14
N PRO A 315 -0.92 31.21 -14.58
CA PRO A 315 -0.16 32.44 -14.67
C PRO A 315 0.36 32.71 -13.26
N LEU A 316 1.68 32.67 -13.12
CA LEU A 316 2.38 32.98 -11.88
C LEU A 316 2.16 34.46 -11.60
N ARG A 317 0.99 34.84 -11.06
CA ARG A 317 0.73 36.18 -10.58
C ARG A 317 -0.25 36.18 -9.41
N ALA A 318 0.28 36.65 -8.29
CA ALA A 318 -0.38 37.16 -7.09
C ALA A 318 -0.95 36.13 -6.09
N ALA A 319 -0.05 35.44 -5.39
CA ALA A 319 -0.17 35.33 -3.94
C ALA A 319 1.08 35.98 -3.34
N ILE A 320 0.93 37.24 -2.93
CA ILE A 320 1.92 37.98 -2.15
C ILE A 320 1.95 37.34 -0.76
N ILE A 321 3.03 36.65 -0.46
CA ILE A 321 3.61 36.59 0.87
C ILE A 321 5.09 36.92 0.63
N ASP A 322 5.56 38.02 1.23
CA ASP A 322 6.96 38.45 1.16
C ASP A 322 7.89 37.30 1.57
N GLU A 323 8.57 36.73 0.58
CA GLU A 323 9.70 35.83 0.79
C GLU A 323 10.98 36.65 0.60
N PRO A 324 11.93 36.62 1.56
CA PRO A 324 13.13 37.42 1.48
C PRO A 324 14.03 36.91 0.35
N GLU A 325 14.42 37.83 -0.52
CA GLU A 325 15.39 37.69 -1.59
C GLU A 325 16.65 36.95 -1.12
N ILE A 326 16.76 35.65 -1.43
CA ILE A 326 18.01 34.90 -1.25
C ILE A 326 18.98 35.36 -2.34
N LYS A 327 19.71 36.42 -2.05
CA LYS A 327 20.90 36.82 -2.80
C LYS A 327 21.95 35.73 -2.72
N THR A 328 22.41 35.32 -3.89
CA THR A 328 23.59 34.50 -4.17
C THR A 328 24.73 34.80 -3.18
N PRO A 329 25.41 33.79 -2.59
CA PRO A 329 26.47 34.05 -1.64
C PRO A 329 27.66 34.75 -2.32
N PRO A 330 28.19 35.86 -1.75
CA PRO A 330 29.38 36.49 -2.27
C PRO A 330 30.62 35.62 -2.00
N ARG A 331 31.49 35.55 -3.01
CA ARG A 331 32.87 35.07 -2.86
C ARG A 331 33.61 35.97 -1.86
N SER A 332 34.43 35.34 -1.02
CA SER A 332 35.35 35.90 -0.02
C SER A 332 34.80 36.14 1.40
N MET A 333 34.61 35.06 2.16
CA MET A 333 34.79 35.08 3.62
C MET A 333 36.07 34.31 3.95
N SER A 334 36.92 34.86 4.81
CA SER A 334 38.07 34.11 5.33
C SER A 334 37.58 32.95 6.22
N ALA A 335 38.33 31.85 6.22
CA ALA A 335 37.98 30.65 6.99
C ALA A 335 37.80 30.95 8.50
N ALA A 336 38.49 31.97 9.02
CA ALA A 336 38.36 32.41 10.41
C ALA A 336 37.00 33.06 10.69
N ALA A 337 36.50 33.91 9.79
CA ALA A 337 35.21 34.59 9.94
C ALA A 337 34.02 33.60 9.85
N LEU A 338 34.13 32.60 8.96
CA LEU A 338 33.12 31.55 8.84
C LEU A 338 33.05 30.68 10.10
N LYS A 339 34.20 30.36 10.69
CA LYS A 339 34.27 29.55 11.91
C LYS A 339 33.65 30.27 13.11
N ALA A 340 33.93 31.57 13.28
CA ALA A 340 33.34 32.38 14.35
C ALA A 340 31.81 32.51 14.24
N PHE A 341 31.30 32.70 13.01
CA PHE A 341 29.87 32.80 12.75
C PHE A 341 29.12 31.48 13.06
N VAL A 342 29.67 30.34 12.62
CA VAL A 342 29.08 29.01 12.88
C VAL A 342 29.07 28.68 14.36
N GLU A 343 30.12 29.05 15.11
CA GLU A 343 30.22 28.77 16.53
C GLU A 343 29.25 29.63 17.36
N ALA A 344 29.05 30.89 17.00
CA ALA A 344 28.06 31.76 17.63
C ALA A 344 26.61 31.30 17.39
N ARG A 345 26.31 30.80 16.18
CA ARG A 345 24.98 30.27 15.85
C ARG A 345 24.67 28.98 16.61
N ARG A 346 25.67 28.12 16.85
CA ARG A 346 25.53 26.93 17.71
C ARG A 346 25.23 27.28 19.17
N ARG A 347 25.67 28.44 19.65
CA ARG A 347 25.38 28.95 21.00
C ARG A 347 24.06 29.73 21.07
N GLY A 348 23.25 29.73 20.01
CA GLY A 348 21.94 30.38 19.98
C GLY A 348 22.00 31.91 19.90
N ILE A 349 23.17 32.49 19.66
CA ILE A 349 23.35 33.95 19.59
C ILE A 349 22.97 34.41 18.18
N ARG A 350 21.96 35.27 18.06
CA ARG A 350 21.62 35.94 16.80
C ARG A 350 22.61 37.08 16.55
N MET A 351 23.59 36.85 15.67
CA MET A 351 24.44 37.91 15.16
C MET A 351 23.92 38.43 13.82
N PRO A 352 23.93 39.76 13.58
CA PRO A 352 23.67 40.31 12.26
C PRO A 352 24.75 39.84 11.27
N LEU A 353 24.38 39.69 10.01
CA LEU A 353 25.32 39.36 8.94
C LEU A 353 26.36 40.50 8.84
N PRO A 354 27.67 40.22 8.85
CA PRO A 354 28.68 41.26 8.73
C PRO A 354 28.56 41.96 7.36
N ASP A 355 28.66 43.29 7.38
CA ASP A 355 28.63 44.12 6.19
C ASP A 355 29.88 43.81 5.34
N PRO A 356 29.76 43.45 4.06
CA PRO A 356 30.90 43.16 3.21
C PRO A 356 31.80 44.37 2.88
N ARG A 357 31.59 45.55 3.48
CA ARG A 357 32.43 46.75 3.28
C ARG A 357 33.20 47.24 4.51
N GLY A 358 33.17 46.54 5.65
CA GLY A 358 33.96 46.92 6.83
C GLY A 358 33.73 46.03 8.04
#